data_AF-A0A6N3QML4-F1
#
_entry.id   AF-A0A6N3QML4-F1
#
_cell.length_a   1.000
_cell.length_b   1.000
_cell.length_c   1.000
_cell.angle_alpha   90.00
_cell.angle_beta   90.00
_cell.angle_gamma   90.00
#
_symmetry.space_group_name_H-M   'P 1'
#
loop_
_entity.id
_entity.type
_entity.pdbx_description
1 polymer ?
#
loop_
_entity_poly.entity_id
_entity_poly.type
_entity_poly.pdbx_seq_one_letter_code
_entity_poly.pdbx_strand_id
1 'polypeptide(L)'
;MNKSLVAVGVIVALGVVWTGGAWYTGKKIETHLEDMVAQANAQLKLTAPESNLEVSYQNYHRGVFSSQLQLLVKPIAGKENPWIKSGQSVIFNESVDHGPFPLAQLKKLNLIPSMASIQTTLVNNEVSKPLFDMAKGETPFEINSRIGYSGDSSSDISLKPLNYEQKDEKVAFSGGEFQLNADRDGKAISLSGEAQSGRIDAVNEYNQKVQLTFNNLKTDGSSTLASFGERVGNQKLSLEKMTISVEGKELALLEGMEISGKSDLVNDGKTINSQLDYSLNSLKVQNQDLGSGKLTLKVGQIDGEAWHQFSQQYNAQTQALLAQPEIANNPELYQEKVTEAFFSALPLMLKGDPVITVAPLSWKNSQGESALNLSLFLKDPATTKEAPQTLAQEVDRSVKSLDAKLTIPVDMATEFMTQVAKLEGYQEDQAKKLAKQQVEGASAMGQMFRLTTLQDNTITTSLQYTNGQITLNGQKMSLEDFVGMFAMPALNVPAVPAIPQQ
;
A
#
# COMPACT_ATOMS: atom_id res chain seq x y z
N MET A 1 12.05 17.27 -0.97
CA MET A 1 11.60 16.98 0.41
C MET A 1 12.82 16.90 1.32
N ASN A 2 12.84 17.64 2.44
CA ASN A 2 13.95 17.55 3.40
C ASN A 2 14.02 16.12 3.99
N LYS A 3 15.24 15.53 4.02
CA LYS A 3 15.50 14.20 4.62
C LYS A 3 15.00 14.08 6.07
N SER A 4 14.85 15.22 6.75
CA SER A 4 14.34 15.33 8.13
C SER A 4 12.88 14.90 8.29
N LEU A 5 12.00 15.13 7.31
CA LEU A 5 10.57 14.76 7.42
C LEU A 5 10.36 13.25 7.21
N VAL A 6 11.15 12.65 6.31
CA VAL A 6 11.14 11.20 6.09
C VAL A 6 11.66 10.45 7.32
N ALA A 7 12.68 11.00 8.00
CA ALA A 7 13.21 10.42 9.24
C ALA A 7 12.17 10.37 10.37
N VAL A 8 11.22 11.31 10.43
CA VAL A 8 10.17 11.36 11.46
C VAL A 8 9.20 10.18 11.37
N GLY A 9 8.71 9.85 10.17
CA GLY A 9 7.78 8.72 9.98
C GLY A 9 8.41 7.37 10.32
N VAL A 10 9.71 7.21 10.03
CA VAL A 10 10.47 5.99 10.34
C VAL A 10 10.65 5.82 11.85
N ILE A 11 10.95 6.87 12.61
CA ILE A 11 11.11 6.78 14.08
C ILE A 11 9.82 6.32 14.75
N VAL A 12 8.66 6.82 14.31
CA VAL A 12 7.35 6.38 14.80
C VAL A 12 7.13 4.90 14.47
N ALA A 13 7.42 4.48 13.24
CA ALA A 13 7.31 3.09 12.83
C ALA A 13 8.23 2.16 13.66
N LEU A 14 9.46 2.58 13.97
CA LEU A 14 10.40 1.81 14.78
C LEU A 14 9.92 1.60 16.22
N GLY A 15 9.25 2.60 16.82
CA GLY A 15 8.62 2.44 18.14
C GLY A 15 7.52 1.37 18.13
N VAL A 16 6.71 1.33 17.06
CA VAL A 16 5.65 0.33 16.89
C VAL A 16 6.24 -1.08 16.66
N VAL A 17 7.28 -1.20 15.82
CA VAL A 17 7.94 -2.48 15.53
C VAL A 17 8.52 -3.12 16.79
N TRP A 18 9.08 -2.32 17.72
CA TRP A 18 9.54 -2.82 19.00
C TRP A 18 8.41 -3.44 19.85
N THR A 19 7.25 -2.80 19.93
CA THR A 19 6.11 -3.34 20.69
C THR A 19 5.56 -4.64 20.09
N GLY A 20 5.72 -4.82 18.77
CA GLY A 20 5.46 -6.08 18.07
C GLY A 20 6.55 -7.15 18.25
N GLY A 21 7.67 -6.87 18.91
CA GLY A 21 8.78 -7.81 19.16
C GLY A 21 9.01 -8.16 20.64
N ALA A 22 8.38 -7.46 21.59
CA ALA A 22 8.61 -7.61 23.04
C ALA A 22 7.91 -8.82 23.69
N TRP A 23 7.67 -9.91 22.94
CA TRP A 23 6.78 -11.05 23.26
C TRP A 23 7.32 -12.08 24.25
N TYR A 24 8.01 -11.64 25.30
CA TYR A 24 8.37 -12.55 26.37
C TYR A 24 8.26 -11.90 27.73
N THR A 25 7.31 -12.38 28.54
CA THR A 25 7.20 -11.97 29.93
C THR A 25 7.54 -13.09 30.92
N GLY A 26 8.19 -12.63 31.99
CA GLY A 26 7.91 -12.94 33.39
C GLY A 26 8.25 -14.32 33.90
N LYS A 27 9.57 -14.50 34.07
CA LYS A 27 10.07 -14.84 35.42
C LYS A 27 11.42 -14.24 35.77
N LYS A 28 12.17 -13.72 34.79
CA LYS A 28 13.47 -13.09 35.02
C LYS A 28 13.81 -12.16 33.83
N ILE A 29 13.22 -10.96 33.78
CA ILE A 29 13.58 -9.94 32.76
C ILE A 29 15.11 -9.76 32.73
N GLU A 30 15.73 -9.70 33.89
CA GLU A 30 17.19 -9.59 34.04
C GLU A 30 17.99 -10.74 33.41
N THR A 31 17.51 -11.99 33.44
CA THR A 31 18.27 -13.13 32.89
C THR A 31 17.89 -13.52 31.47
N HIS A 32 16.90 -12.86 30.86
CA HIS A 32 16.45 -13.16 29.48
C HIS A 32 16.40 -11.91 28.60
N LEU A 33 16.84 -10.74 29.08
CA LEU A 33 16.82 -9.52 28.29
C LEU A 33 17.68 -9.67 27.02
N GLU A 34 18.80 -10.38 27.13
CA GLU A 34 19.66 -10.72 25.99
C GLU A 34 18.93 -11.61 24.98
N ASP A 35 18.25 -12.66 25.44
CA ASP A 35 17.45 -13.54 24.58
C ASP A 35 16.31 -12.77 23.88
N MET A 36 15.65 -11.86 24.61
CA MET A 36 14.58 -11.01 24.05
C MET A 36 15.11 -10.09 22.95
N VAL A 37 16.24 -9.44 23.18
CA VAL A 37 16.88 -8.59 22.17
C VAL A 37 17.37 -9.41 20.99
N ALA A 38 17.91 -10.61 21.22
CA ALA A 38 18.31 -11.52 20.14
C ALA A 38 17.10 -11.95 19.28
N GLN A 39 15.97 -12.26 19.89
CA GLN A 39 14.73 -12.59 19.19
C GLN A 39 14.16 -11.40 18.42
N ALA A 40 14.12 -10.20 19.02
CA ALA A 40 13.69 -8.98 18.34
C ALA A 40 14.57 -8.71 17.09
N ASN A 41 15.89 -8.90 17.21
CA ASN A 41 16.81 -8.80 16.07
C ASN A 41 16.60 -9.90 15.03
N ALA A 42 16.28 -11.13 15.44
CA ALA A 42 15.94 -12.21 14.51
C ALA A 42 14.66 -11.87 13.72
N GLN A 43 13.64 -11.34 14.41
CA GLN A 43 12.40 -10.90 13.78
C GLN A 43 12.63 -9.72 12.83
N LEU A 44 13.39 -8.70 13.25
CA LEU A 44 13.76 -7.57 12.39
C LEU A 44 14.48 -8.04 11.11
N LYS A 45 15.37 -9.03 11.22
CA LYS A 45 16.03 -9.63 10.04
C LYS A 45 15.07 -10.37 9.13
N LEU A 46 13.99 -10.95 9.66
CA LEU A 46 12.98 -11.64 8.88
C LEU A 46 12.00 -10.67 8.21
N THR A 47 11.55 -9.65 8.92
CA THR A 47 10.47 -8.76 8.46
C THR A 47 10.94 -7.46 7.82
N ALA A 48 12.13 -6.98 8.17
CA ALA A 48 12.72 -5.76 7.63
C ALA A 48 14.25 -5.92 7.43
N PRO A 49 14.73 -6.95 6.70
CA PRO A 49 16.16 -7.18 6.46
C PRO A 49 16.87 -5.97 5.84
N GLU A 50 16.15 -5.18 5.05
CA GLU A 50 16.63 -3.96 4.38
C GLU A 50 16.81 -2.77 5.31
N SER A 51 16.23 -2.81 6.51
CA SER A 51 16.42 -1.73 7.50
C SER A 51 17.89 -1.57 7.88
N ASN A 52 18.69 -2.65 7.84
CA ASN A 52 20.05 -2.69 8.38
C ASN A 52 20.13 -2.17 9.82
N LEU A 53 19.06 -2.36 10.60
CA LEU A 53 18.99 -1.94 11.99
C LEU A 53 19.16 -3.13 12.92
N GLU A 54 19.71 -2.87 14.09
CA GLU A 54 19.69 -3.76 15.23
C GLU A 54 19.17 -3.03 16.47
N VAL A 55 18.53 -3.81 17.34
CA VAL A 55 18.10 -3.38 18.66
C VAL A 55 19.13 -3.84 19.68
N SER A 56 19.41 -2.99 20.65
CA SER A 56 20.20 -3.28 21.84
C SER A 56 19.59 -2.58 23.05
N TYR A 57 20.12 -2.82 24.25
CA TYR A 57 19.63 -2.18 25.47
C TYR A 57 20.78 -1.62 26.31
N GLN A 58 20.45 -0.66 27.19
CA GLN A 58 21.38 -0.13 28.19
C GLN A 58 20.62 0.36 29.44
N ASN A 59 21.36 0.76 30.47
CA ASN A 59 20.84 1.42 31.66
C ASN A 59 19.70 0.64 32.36
N TYR A 60 19.81 -0.70 32.38
CA TYR A 60 18.82 -1.54 33.07
C TYR A 60 18.93 -1.37 34.60
N HIS A 61 17.85 -0.91 35.21
CA HIS A 61 17.70 -0.75 36.66
C HIS A 61 16.49 -1.54 37.13
N ARG A 62 16.73 -2.54 37.98
CA ARG A 62 15.69 -3.41 38.52
C ARG A 62 15.17 -2.87 39.85
N GLY A 63 13.86 -2.76 39.96
CA GLY A 63 13.13 -2.56 41.23
C GLY A 63 12.29 -3.78 41.62
N VAL A 64 11.53 -3.64 42.71
CA VAL A 64 10.72 -4.73 43.29
C VAL A 64 9.42 -4.98 42.51
N PHE A 65 8.76 -3.91 42.05
CA PHE A 65 7.51 -3.96 41.26
C PHE A 65 7.62 -3.20 39.93
N SER A 66 8.77 -2.59 39.68
CA SER A 66 9.05 -1.89 38.43
C SER A 66 10.50 -2.13 38.02
N SER A 67 10.79 -1.96 36.75
CA SER A 67 12.13 -1.92 36.17
C SER A 67 12.20 -0.80 35.14
N GLN A 68 13.38 -0.25 34.92
CA GLN A 68 13.63 0.76 33.89
C GLN A 68 14.77 0.29 32.99
N LEU A 69 14.66 0.56 31.70
CA LEU A 69 15.75 0.35 30.74
C LEU A 69 15.64 1.32 29.58
N GLN A 70 16.70 1.37 28.79
CA GLN A 70 16.70 2.06 27.51
C GLN A 70 16.96 1.06 26.39
N LEU A 71 16.21 1.21 25.31
CA LEU A 71 16.43 0.47 24.07
C LEU A 71 17.06 1.38 23.04
N LEU A 72 17.96 0.80 22.26
CA LEU A 72 18.76 1.49 21.28
C LEU A 72 18.55 0.82 19.95
N VAL A 73 17.96 1.54 19.01
CA VAL A 73 17.87 1.15 17.61
C VAL A 73 19.00 1.86 16.87
N LYS A 74 19.89 1.10 16.25
CA LYS A 74 21.08 1.64 15.56
C LYS A 74 21.39 0.84 14.30
N PRO A 75 22.18 1.40 13.36
CA PRO A 75 22.65 0.65 12.21
C PRO A 75 23.52 -0.54 12.62
N ILE A 76 23.38 -1.66 11.90
CA ILE A 76 24.27 -2.82 12.01
C ILE A 76 25.68 -2.38 11.59
N ALA A 77 26.70 -2.81 12.35
CA ALA A 77 28.08 -2.46 12.08
C ALA A 77 28.51 -2.80 10.64
N GLY A 78 29.13 -1.83 9.96
CA GLY A 78 29.58 -1.99 8.57
C GLY A 78 28.47 -1.89 7.52
N LYS A 79 27.22 -1.68 7.91
CA LYS A 79 26.11 -1.42 7.00
C LYS A 79 25.68 0.04 7.07
N GLU A 80 25.38 0.62 5.92
CA GLU A 80 24.79 1.95 5.86
C GLU A 80 23.28 1.90 6.12
N ASN A 81 22.78 2.91 6.81
CA ASN A 81 21.37 3.19 6.97
C ASN A 81 21.10 4.64 6.52
N PRO A 82 20.06 4.89 5.70
CA PRO A 82 19.82 6.21 5.13
C PRO A 82 19.34 7.26 6.15
N TRP A 83 18.92 6.84 7.36
CA TRP A 83 18.29 7.71 8.36
C TRP A 83 19.14 7.88 9.63
N ILE A 84 19.74 6.80 10.12
CA ILE A 84 20.59 6.81 11.32
C ILE A 84 22.04 6.61 10.89
N LYS A 85 22.90 7.58 11.18
CA LYS A 85 24.33 7.47 10.82
C LYS A 85 25.05 6.47 11.72
N SER A 86 26.15 5.91 11.24
CA SER A 86 27.04 5.09 12.07
C SER A 86 27.46 5.85 13.33
N GLY A 87 27.35 5.20 14.50
CA GLY A 87 27.61 5.80 15.80
C GLY A 87 26.42 6.56 16.42
N GLN A 88 25.33 6.77 15.68
CA GLN A 88 24.08 7.32 16.21
C GLN A 88 23.07 6.21 16.55
N SER A 89 22.11 6.52 17.41
CA SER A 89 21.01 5.64 17.78
C SER A 89 19.72 6.41 17.98
N VAL A 90 18.59 5.76 17.76
CA VAL A 90 17.30 6.19 18.30
C VAL A 90 17.13 5.48 19.64
N ILE A 91 16.80 6.23 20.68
CA ILE A 91 16.74 5.71 22.05
C ILE A 91 15.30 5.78 22.54
N PHE A 92 14.82 4.69 23.14
CA PHE A 92 13.51 4.59 23.77
C PHE A 92 13.69 4.33 25.27
N ASN A 93 12.98 5.08 26.10
CA ASN A 93 12.85 4.80 27.53
C ASN A 93 11.72 3.80 27.75
N GLU A 94 12.01 2.74 28.49
CA GLU A 94 11.06 1.71 28.88
C GLU A 94 10.87 1.72 30.40
N SER A 95 9.63 1.96 30.83
CA SER A 95 9.22 1.78 32.23
C SER A 95 8.34 0.54 32.32
N VAL A 96 8.81 -0.48 33.00
CA VAL A 96 8.18 -1.80 33.08
C VAL A 96 7.64 -2.04 34.49
N ASP A 97 6.34 -1.94 34.69
CA ASP A 97 5.67 -2.41 35.91
C ASP A 97 5.40 -3.91 35.82
N HIS A 98 5.72 -4.65 36.88
CA HIS A 98 5.56 -6.10 36.95
C HIS A 98 4.92 -6.54 38.27
N GLY A 99 4.40 -7.77 38.28
CA GLY A 99 3.58 -8.31 39.38
C GLY A 99 2.20 -8.73 38.88
N PRO A 100 1.38 -9.42 39.69
CA PRO A 100 0.10 -9.97 39.25
C PRO A 100 -0.93 -8.91 38.81
N PHE A 101 -0.77 -7.68 39.31
CA PHE A 101 -1.54 -6.51 38.95
C PHE A 101 -0.59 -5.31 38.82
N PRO A 102 -0.01 -5.07 37.63
CA PRO A 102 0.92 -3.95 37.43
C PRO A 102 0.31 -2.62 37.87
N LEU A 103 1.06 -1.82 38.64
CA LEU A 103 0.54 -0.59 39.26
C LEU A 103 0.00 0.41 38.22
N ALA A 104 0.64 0.53 37.05
CA ALA A 104 0.15 1.35 35.95
C ALA A 104 -1.25 0.95 35.46
N GLN A 105 -1.58 -0.35 35.47
CA GLN A 105 -2.90 -0.84 35.08
C GLN A 105 -3.95 -0.56 36.16
N LEU A 106 -3.59 -0.72 37.45
CA LEU A 106 -4.47 -0.38 38.57
C LEU A 106 -4.83 1.11 38.60
N LYS A 107 -3.89 2.01 38.27
CA LYS A 107 -4.15 3.46 38.14
C LYS A 107 -5.18 3.78 37.05
N LYS A 108 -5.26 2.94 36.00
CA LYS A 108 -6.25 3.03 34.92
C LYS A 108 -7.54 2.25 35.24
N LEU A 109 -7.73 1.79 36.48
CA LEU A 109 -8.83 0.94 36.93
C LEU A 109 -8.93 -0.39 36.16
N ASN A 110 -7.84 -0.84 35.54
CA ASN A 110 -7.78 -2.12 34.85
C ASN A 110 -7.35 -3.21 35.84
N LEU A 111 -8.29 -4.09 36.19
CA LEU A 111 -8.08 -5.19 37.14
C LEU A 111 -7.73 -6.53 36.46
N ILE A 112 -7.45 -6.53 35.14
CA ILE A 112 -7.10 -7.76 34.43
C ILE A 112 -5.69 -8.21 34.85
N PRO A 113 -5.53 -9.43 35.41
CA PRO A 113 -4.22 -9.96 35.77
C PRO A 113 -3.28 -9.96 34.56
N SER A 114 -2.11 -9.37 34.73
CA SER A 114 -1.14 -9.16 33.65
C SER A 114 0.25 -9.43 34.17
N MET A 115 1.14 -9.88 33.31
CA MET A 115 2.51 -10.19 33.68
C MET A 115 3.38 -8.93 33.75
N ALA A 116 3.15 -7.99 32.83
CA ALA A 116 3.80 -6.69 32.81
C ALA A 116 2.92 -5.62 32.16
N SER A 117 3.20 -4.37 32.54
CA SER A 117 2.76 -3.16 31.84
C SER A 117 4.00 -2.36 31.49
N ILE A 118 4.12 -1.94 30.23
CA ILE A 118 5.29 -1.27 29.69
C ILE A 118 4.86 0.08 29.15
N GLN A 119 5.53 1.14 29.58
CA GLN A 119 5.41 2.46 28.99
C GLN A 119 6.69 2.76 28.21
N THR A 120 6.54 2.92 26.90
CA THR A 120 7.61 3.27 25.95
C THR A 120 7.48 4.74 25.55
N THR A 121 8.56 5.50 25.69
CA THR A 121 8.65 6.90 25.26
C THR A 121 9.94 7.14 24.50
N LEU A 122 9.92 8.07 23.54
CA LEU A 122 11.12 8.44 22.80
C LEU A 122 12.04 9.29 23.69
N VAL A 123 13.35 9.09 23.59
CA VAL A 123 14.33 9.95 24.24
C VAL A 123 14.74 11.06 23.29
N ASN A 124 14.78 12.31 23.77
CA ASN A 124 15.30 13.45 23.02
C ASN A 124 16.84 13.37 22.94
N ASN A 125 17.35 12.98 21.78
CA ASN A 125 18.78 12.90 21.47
C ASN A 125 19.06 13.52 20.10
N GLU A 126 20.30 13.48 19.63
CA GLU A 126 20.69 14.09 18.35
C GLU A 126 19.81 13.65 17.16
N VAL A 127 19.40 12.37 17.12
CA VAL A 127 18.61 11.80 16.03
C VAL A 127 17.13 12.17 16.13
N SER A 128 16.57 12.14 17.34
CA SER A 128 15.14 12.39 17.57
C SER A 128 14.80 13.86 17.83
N LYS A 129 15.79 14.72 18.07
CA LYS A 129 15.61 16.15 18.38
C LYS A 129 14.67 16.88 17.42
N PRO A 130 14.77 16.70 16.08
CA PRO A 130 13.83 17.35 15.17
C PRO A 130 12.38 17.03 15.50
N LEU A 131 12.07 15.79 15.88
CA LEU A 131 10.71 15.38 16.22
C LEU A 131 10.24 15.99 17.55
N PHE A 132 11.13 16.11 18.54
CA PHE A 132 10.84 16.84 19.77
C PHE A 132 10.61 18.33 19.51
N ASP A 133 11.38 18.95 18.62
CA ASP A 133 11.18 20.35 18.25
C ASP A 133 9.78 20.55 17.62
N MET A 134 9.30 19.60 16.79
CA MET A 134 7.93 19.61 16.27
C MET A 134 6.86 19.33 17.35
N ALA A 135 7.19 18.52 18.35
CA ALA A 135 6.33 18.23 19.50
C ALA A 135 6.44 19.30 20.62
N LYS A 136 7.11 20.44 20.36
CA LYS A 136 7.32 21.53 21.33
C LYS A 136 8.02 21.07 22.62
N GLY A 137 8.93 20.12 22.52
CA GLY A 137 9.71 19.57 23.62
C GLY A 137 9.05 18.40 24.34
N GLU A 138 7.79 18.07 24.03
CA GLU A 138 7.10 16.90 24.57
C GLU A 138 7.47 15.62 23.81
N THR A 139 7.18 14.45 24.40
CA THR A 139 7.32 13.18 23.67
C THR A 139 6.34 13.15 22.48
N PRO A 140 6.80 12.82 21.26
CA PRO A 140 5.97 12.83 20.06
C PRO A 140 4.97 11.66 20.00
N PHE A 141 5.23 10.61 20.76
CA PHE A 141 4.32 9.50 20.96
C PHE A 141 4.57 8.84 22.32
N GLU A 142 3.59 8.07 22.76
CA GLU A 142 3.66 7.22 23.93
C GLU A 142 3.01 5.88 23.59
N ILE A 143 3.65 4.78 23.96
CA ILE A 143 3.08 3.44 23.79
C ILE A 143 2.92 2.80 25.15
N ASN A 144 1.71 2.34 25.44
CA ASN A 144 1.36 1.63 26.66
C ASN A 144 1.03 0.19 26.31
N SER A 145 1.96 -0.72 26.53
CA SER A 145 1.79 -2.15 26.28
C SER A 145 1.43 -2.90 27.55
N ARG A 146 0.54 -3.87 27.43
CA ARG A 146 0.17 -4.81 28.49
C ARG A 146 0.39 -6.21 27.97
N ILE A 147 1.03 -7.04 28.78
CA ILE A 147 1.30 -8.43 28.43
C ILE A 147 0.61 -9.34 29.45
N GLY A 148 -0.29 -10.19 28.97
CA GLY A 148 -1.05 -11.13 29.77
C GLY A 148 -0.23 -12.35 30.18
N TYR A 149 -0.76 -13.16 31.09
CA TYR A 149 -0.12 -14.42 31.49
C TYR A 149 -0.09 -15.50 30.39
N SER A 150 -0.99 -15.41 29.41
CA SER A 150 -0.94 -16.22 28.18
C SER A 150 0.23 -15.86 27.27
N GLY A 151 0.81 -14.67 27.45
CA GLY A 151 1.79 -14.07 26.54
C GLY A 151 1.16 -13.14 25.51
N ASP A 152 -0.18 -13.08 25.42
CA ASP A 152 -0.87 -12.14 24.52
C ASP A 152 -0.58 -10.70 24.95
N SER A 153 -0.49 -9.78 23.98
CA SER A 153 -0.20 -8.38 24.25
C SER A 153 -1.16 -7.43 23.56
N SER A 154 -1.35 -6.28 24.20
CA SER A 154 -2.19 -5.19 23.74
C SER A 154 -1.46 -3.90 24.01
N SER A 155 -1.32 -3.07 22.99
CA SER A 155 -0.55 -1.82 23.02
C SER A 155 -1.42 -0.67 22.55
N ASP A 156 -1.63 0.30 23.43
CA ASP A 156 -2.26 1.57 23.10
C ASP A 156 -1.16 2.56 22.69
N ILE A 157 -1.20 3.03 21.44
CA ILE A 157 -0.23 3.92 20.81
C ILE A 157 -0.88 5.29 20.64
N SER A 158 -0.40 6.27 21.39
CA SER A 158 -0.85 7.66 21.31
C SER A 158 0.19 8.49 20.59
N LEU A 159 -0.12 8.93 19.36
CA LEU A 159 0.67 9.90 18.62
C LEU A 159 0.23 11.30 19.04
N LYS A 160 1.17 12.12 19.49
CA LYS A 160 0.87 13.48 19.95
C LYS A 160 0.81 14.47 18.78
N PRO A 161 0.11 15.60 18.95
CA PRO A 161 0.09 16.65 17.94
C PRO A 161 1.51 17.14 17.62
N LEU A 162 1.82 17.25 16.34
CA LEU A 162 3.09 17.79 15.86
C LEU A 162 2.82 19.09 15.13
N ASN A 163 3.65 20.10 15.37
CA ASN A 163 3.59 21.36 14.65
C ASN A 163 5.00 21.88 14.36
N TYR A 164 5.29 22.02 13.08
CA TYR A 164 6.53 22.56 12.55
C TYR A 164 6.20 23.70 11.59
N GLU A 165 6.91 24.81 11.74
CA GLU A 165 6.77 25.94 10.83
C GLU A 165 8.14 26.59 10.67
N GLN A 166 8.70 26.51 9.46
CA GLN A 166 9.95 27.17 9.11
C GLN A 166 9.90 27.68 7.67
N LYS A 167 9.98 29.00 7.51
CA LYS A 167 9.89 29.68 6.20
C LYS A 167 8.61 29.29 5.46
N ASP A 168 8.74 28.56 4.34
CA ASP A 168 7.64 28.12 3.48
C ASP A 168 7.23 26.65 3.72
N GLU A 169 7.86 25.97 4.70
CA GLU A 169 7.51 24.61 5.10
C GLU A 169 6.67 24.64 6.39
N LYS A 170 5.51 23.99 6.35
CA LYS A 170 4.65 23.82 7.51
C LYS A 170 4.18 22.38 7.60
N VAL A 171 4.26 21.79 8.78
CA VAL A 171 3.67 20.48 9.06
C VAL A 171 2.81 20.62 10.31
N ALA A 172 1.53 20.32 10.19
CA ALA A 172 0.63 20.24 11.34
C ALA A 172 -0.04 18.87 11.34
N PHE A 173 0.02 18.16 12.44
CA PHE A 173 -0.62 16.87 12.63
C PHE A 173 -1.38 16.90 13.95
N SER A 174 -2.65 16.48 13.95
CA SER A 174 -3.49 16.54 15.15
C SER A 174 -3.18 15.47 16.19
N GLY A 175 -2.27 14.54 15.90
CA GLY A 175 -2.13 13.31 16.65
C GLY A 175 -3.09 12.22 16.18
N GLY A 176 -3.01 11.06 16.81
CA GLY A 176 -3.83 9.89 16.52
C GLY A 176 -3.69 8.83 17.60
N GLU A 177 -4.68 7.95 17.69
CA GLU A 177 -4.74 6.87 18.67
C GLU A 177 -4.88 5.55 17.92
N PHE A 178 -4.03 4.59 18.27
CA PHE A 178 -4.00 3.27 17.65
C PHE A 178 -3.90 2.19 18.72
N GLN A 179 -4.49 1.04 18.44
CA GLN A 179 -4.37 -0.14 19.26
C GLN A 179 -3.80 -1.29 18.44
N LEU A 180 -2.67 -1.83 18.90
CA LEU A 180 -2.02 -3.00 18.35
C LEU A 180 -2.20 -4.17 19.32
N ASN A 181 -2.79 -5.27 18.86
CA ASN A 181 -2.87 -6.51 19.62
C ASN A 181 -2.11 -7.61 18.90
N ALA A 182 -1.56 -8.57 19.65
CA ALA A 182 -1.13 -9.83 19.07
C ALA A 182 -1.20 -11.00 20.06
N ASP A 183 -1.10 -12.21 19.52
CA ASP A 183 -0.93 -13.41 20.32
C ASP A 183 0.54 -13.60 20.74
N ARG A 184 0.73 -14.46 21.75
CA ARG A 184 2.06 -14.82 22.28
C ARG A 184 3.13 -15.12 21.22
N ASP A 185 2.75 -15.73 20.08
CA ASP A 185 3.68 -16.18 19.06
C ASP A 185 3.84 -15.16 17.90
N GLY A 186 3.15 -14.00 17.96
CA GLY A 186 3.06 -13.03 16.87
C GLY A 186 2.34 -13.56 15.62
N LYS A 187 1.63 -14.68 15.73
CA LYS A 187 0.93 -15.31 14.60
C LYS A 187 -0.32 -14.52 14.28
N ALA A 188 -1.17 -14.23 15.25
CA ALA A 188 -2.30 -13.31 15.11
C ALA A 188 -1.90 -11.89 15.54
N ILE A 189 -2.10 -10.89 14.68
CA ILE A 189 -1.89 -9.46 14.96
C ILE A 189 -3.14 -8.70 14.52
N SER A 190 -3.58 -7.69 15.27
CA SER A 190 -4.54 -6.69 14.80
C SER A 190 -4.08 -5.26 15.09
N LEU A 191 -4.41 -4.34 14.19
CA LEU A 191 -4.15 -2.92 14.31
C LEU A 191 -5.43 -2.17 13.98
N SER A 192 -5.89 -1.32 14.89
CA SER A 192 -6.99 -0.39 14.64
C SER A 192 -6.61 1.00 15.13
N GLY A 193 -7.22 2.05 14.60
CA GLY A 193 -6.96 3.40 15.08
C GLY A 193 -7.38 4.49 14.11
N GLU A 194 -7.17 5.72 14.53
CA GLU A 194 -7.54 6.90 13.75
C GLU A 194 -6.63 8.09 13.98
N ALA A 195 -6.55 8.96 12.98
CA ALA A 195 -5.93 10.28 13.05
C ALA A 195 -6.86 11.32 12.44
N GLN A 196 -7.13 12.39 13.19
CA GLN A 196 -8.20 13.34 12.86
C GLN A 196 -7.82 14.26 11.70
N SER A 197 -6.58 14.75 11.64
CA SER A 197 -6.14 15.60 10.54
C SER A 197 -4.62 15.71 10.42
N GLY A 198 -4.17 16.02 9.21
CA GLY A 198 -2.81 16.46 8.95
C GLY A 198 -2.77 17.47 7.82
N ARG A 199 -1.72 18.30 7.84
CA ARG A 199 -1.42 19.33 6.86
C ARG A 199 0.07 19.38 6.59
N ILE A 200 0.43 19.42 5.33
CA ILE A 200 1.80 19.60 4.85
C ILE A 200 1.77 20.75 3.83
N ASP A 201 2.51 21.81 4.13
CA ASP A 201 2.83 22.88 3.19
C ASP A 201 4.28 22.67 2.74
N ALA A 202 4.47 22.58 1.43
CA ALA A 202 5.76 22.36 0.78
C ALA A 202 5.86 23.21 -0.49
N VAL A 203 7.03 23.24 -1.09
CA VAL A 203 7.28 23.91 -2.37
C VAL A 203 7.57 22.85 -3.44
N ASN A 204 6.89 22.93 -4.59
CA ASN A 204 7.13 22.04 -5.73
C ASN A 204 8.34 22.48 -6.57
N GLU A 205 8.64 21.72 -7.62
CA GLU A 205 9.78 21.99 -8.53
C GLU A 205 9.66 23.33 -9.28
N TYR A 206 8.45 23.88 -9.37
CA TYR A 206 8.16 25.17 -9.98
C TYR A 206 8.19 26.34 -8.97
N ASN A 207 8.69 26.09 -7.76
CA ASN A 207 8.73 27.05 -6.68
C ASN A 207 7.33 27.56 -6.23
N GLN A 208 6.29 26.74 -6.42
CA GLN A 208 4.93 27.03 -5.98
C GLN A 208 4.63 26.39 -4.63
N LYS A 209 3.87 27.10 -3.79
CA LYS A 209 3.38 26.61 -2.50
C LYS A 209 2.28 25.58 -2.72
N VAL A 210 2.57 24.33 -2.38
CA VAL A 210 1.63 23.22 -2.38
C VAL A 210 1.22 22.93 -0.95
N GLN A 211 -0.09 22.83 -0.71
CA GLN A 211 -0.66 22.40 0.55
C GLN A 211 -1.43 21.11 0.34
N LEU A 212 -1.11 20.10 1.13
CA LEU A 212 -1.86 18.86 1.23
C LEU A 212 -2.49 18.78 2.62
N THR A 213 -3.79 18.55 2.69
CA THR A 213 -4.50 18.29 3.95
C THR A 213 -5.26 16.98 3.86
N PHE A 214 -5.36 16.27 4.97
CA PHE A 214 -6.24 15.12 5.12
C PHE A 214 -7.08 15.25 6.39
N ASN A 215 -8.27 14.65 6.40
CA ASN A 215 -9.15 14.58 7.55
C ASN A 215 -9.69 13.16 7.74
N ASN A 216 -9.77 12.75 9.00
CA ASN A 216 -10.36 11.49 9.48
C ASN A 216 -9.82 10.27 8.74
N LEU A 217 -8.54 9.99 8.98
CA LEU A 217 -7.90 8.73 8.59
C LEU A 217 -8.26 7.67 9.63
N LYS A 218 -8.78 6.53 9.18
CA LYS A 218 -9.04 5.38 10.05
C LYS A 218 -8.46 4.11 9.44
N THR A 219 -7.93 3.25 10.30
CA THR A 219 -7.43 1.93 9.93
C THR A 219 -8.05 0.88 10.85
N ASP A 220 -8.38 -0.28 10.30
CA ASP A 220 -8.76 -1.47 11.04
C ASP A 220 -8.25 -2.68 10.28
N GLY A 221 -7.53 -3.58 10.95
CA GLY A 221 -6.96 -4.73 10.29
C GLY A 221 -6.55 -5.82 11.25
N SER A 222 -6.59 -7.04 10.75
CA SER A 222 -6.15 -8.25 11.44
C SER A 222 -5.45 -9.17 10.46
N SER A 223 -4.43 -9.88 10.93
CA SER A 223 -3.72 -10.87 10.13
C SER A 223 -3.27 -12.05 10.97
N THR A 224 -3.25 -13.22 10.36
CA THR A 224 -2.73 -14.47 10.93
C THR A 224 -1.60 -15.02 10.06
N LEU A 225 -0.61 -15.64 10.68
CA LEU A 225 0.46 -16.36 9.97
C LEU A 225 -0.03 -17.75 9.56
N ALA A 226 -0.07 -18.02 8.25
CA ALA A 226 -0.43 -19.32 7.70
C ALA A 226 0.67 -20.37 7.93
N SER A 227 0.34 -21.65 7.76
CA SER A 227 1.27 -22.77 7.96
C SER A 227 2.51 -22.72 7.05
N PHE A 228 2.39 -22.08 5.90
CA PHE A 228 3.48 -21.87 4.93
C PHE A 228 4.27 -20.56 5.16
N GLY A 229 4.07 -19.89 6.29
CA GLY A 229 4.94 -18.77 6.72
C GLY A 229 4.56 -17.39 6.19
N GLU A 230 3.37 -17.23 5.61
CA GLU A 230 2.89 -15.98 5.00
C GLU A 230 1.65 -15.47 5.73
N ARG A 231 1.45 -14.15 5.78
CA ARG A 231 0.31 -13.55 6.51
C ARG A 231 -0.92 -13.42 5.61
N VAL A 232 -2.08 -13.75 6.18
CA VAL A 232 -3.41 -13.60 5.57
C VAL A 232 -4.34 -12.87 6.54
N GLY A 233 -5.41 -12.24 6.07
CA GLY A 233 -6.35 -11.54 6.95
C GLY A 233 -7.10 -10.41 6.27
N ASN A 234 -7.63 -9.50 7.07
CA ASN A 234 -8.46 -8.38 6.60
C ASN A 234 -7.82 -7.05 6.98
N GLN A 235 -7.90 -6.07 6.09
CA GLN A 235 -7.41 -4.71 6.33
C GLN A 235 -8.38 -3.73 5.70
N LYS A 236 -8.67 -2.64 6.38
CA LYS A 236 -9.52 -1.56 5.92
C LYS A 236 -8.88 -0.23 6.30
N LEU A 237 -8.66 0.62 5.30
CA LEU A 237 -8.23 1.99 5.43
C LEU A 237 -9.34 2.89 4.88
N SER A 238 -9.74 3.90 5.64
CA SER A 238 -10.67 4.92 5.16
C SER A 238 -10.11 6.32 5.42
N LEU A 239 -10.34 7.21 4.46
CA LEU A 239 -10.01 8.62 4.56
C LEU A 239 -11.21 9.42 4.11
N GLU A 240 -11.73 10.26 5.01
CA GLU A 240 -12.94 11.03 4.72
C GLU A 240 -12.69 12.11 3.68
N LYS A 241 -11.59 12.84 3.80
CA LYS A 241 -11.29 13.97 2.92
C LYS A 241 -9.79 14.16 2.74
N MET A 242 -9.38 14.43 1.50
CA MET A 242 -8.06 14.93 1.15
C MET A 242 -8.20 16.14 0.24
N THR A 243 -7.43 17.19 0.52
CA THR A 243 -7.40 18.41 -0.31
C THR A 243 -5.97 18.70 -0.73
N ILE A 244 -5.80 19.07 -2.00
CA ILE A 244 -4.55 19.53 -2.58
C ILE A 244 -4.78 20.95 -3.07
N SER A 245 -3.98 21.90 -2.59
CA SER A 245 -4.03 23.31 -2.98
C SER A 245 -2.68 23.78 -3.48
N VAL A 246 -2.68 24.67 -4.47
CA VAL A 246 -1.47 25.31 -5.00
C VAL A 246 -1.68 26.82 -5.02
N GLU A 247 -0.72 27.57 -4.49
CA GLU A 247 -0.80 29.03 -4.34
C GLU A 247 -2.10 29.49 -3.66
N GLY A 248 -2.53 28.73 -2.63
CA GLY A 248 -3.75 29.00 -1.87
C GLY A 248 -5.06 28.69 -2.60
N LYS A 249 -5.02 28.14 -3.82
CA LYS A 249 -6.19 27.71 -4.58
C LYS A 249 -6.36 26.20 -4.48
N GLU A 250 -7.56 25.74 -4.15
CA GLU A 250 -7.90 24.31 -4.17
C GLU A 250 -7.78 23.77 -5.60
N LEU A 251 -6.86 22.83 -5.81
CA LEU A 251 -6.69 22.14 -7.08
C LEU A 251 -7.47 20.84 -7.12
N ALA A 252 -7.45 20.06 -6.04
CA ALA A 252 -8.16 18.78 -5.99
C ALA A 252 -8.75 18.53 -4.61
N LEU A 253 -9.92 17.90 -4.61
CA LEU A 253 -10.63 17.44 -3.42
C LEU A 253 -11.09 16.00 -3.66
N LEU A 254 -10.59 15.09 -2.83
CA LEU A 254 -10.99 13.69 -2.79
C LEU A 254 -11.83 13.46 -1.54
N GLU A 255 -13.01 12.87 -1.68
CA GLU A 255 -13.93 12.61 -0.57
C GLU A 255 -14.29 11.12 -0.52
N GLY A 256 -14.29 10.56 0.69
CA GLY A 256 -14.69 9.19 0.98
C GLY A 256 -13.84 8.16 0.24
N MET A 257 -12.54 8.13 0.51
CA MET A 257 -11.64 7.08 0.04
C MET A 257 -11.71 5.88 0.98
N GLU A 258 -11.86 4.69 0.42
CA GLU A 258 -11.77 3.43 1.17
C GLU A 258 -10.92 2.42 0.41
N ILE A 259 -10.04 1.73 1.13
CA ILE A 259 -9.24 0.61 0.65
C ILE A 259 -9.51 -0.56 1.60
N SER A 260 -10.03 -1.66 1.08
CA SER A 260 -10.27 -2.87 1.87
C SER A 260 -9.56 -4.06 1.23
N GLY A 261 -8.65 -4.69 1.95
CA GLY A 261 -7.97 -5.93 1.57
C GLY A 261 -8.47 -7.11 2.38
N LYS A 262 -8.66 -8.26 1.73
CA LYS A 262 -9.06 -9.51 2.37
C LYS A 262 -8.31 -10.67 1.76
N SER A 263 -7.74 -11.53 2.59
CA SER A 263 -7.12 -12.79 2.18
C SER A 263 -7.62 -13.91 3.06
N ASP A 264 -8.30 -14.88 2.46
CA ASP A 264 -8.82 -16.07 3.11
C ASP A 264 -8.02 -17.31 2.71
N LEU A 265 -7.87 -18.25 3.64
CA LEU A 265 -7.37 -19.59 3.33
C LEU A 265 -8.52 -20.51 2.97
N VAL A 266 -8.36 -21.25 1.88
CA VAL A 266 -9.29 -22.29 1.40
C VAL A 266 -8.54 -23.60 1.18
N ASN A 267 -9.25 -24.68 0.82
CA ASN A 267 -8.68 -26.01 0.57
C ASN A 267 -7.76 -26.50 1.70
N ASP A 268 -8.33 -26.67 2.90
CA ASP A 268 -7.63 -27.12 4.11
C ASP A 268 -6.42 -26.25 4.50
N GLY A 269 -6.46 -24.96 4.18
CA GLY A 269 -5.44 -24.01 4.60
C GLY A 269 -4.25 -23.86 3.65
N LYS A 270 -4.28 -24.49 2.46
CA LYS A 270 -3.16 -24.51 1.51
C LYS A 270 -3.27 -23.48 0.38
N THR A 271 -4.47 -22.99 0.13
CA THR A 271 -4.75 -22.08 -0.99
C THR A 271 -5.20 -20.73 -0.47
N ILE A 272 -4.74 -19.65 -1.09
CA ILE A 272 -5.09 -18.27 -0.73
C ILE A 272 -6.05 -17.71 -1.79
N ASN A 273 -7.13 -17.10 -1.32
CA ASN A 273 -7.98 -16.22 -2.11
C ASN A 273 -7.87 -14.81 -1.55
N SER A 274 -7.44 -13.87 -2.38
CA SER A 274 -7.26 -12.47 -2.03
C SER A 274 -8.24 -11.58 -2.79
N GLN A 275 -8.73 -10.54 -2.13
CA GLN A 275 -9.59 -9.49 -2.67
C GLN A 275 -9.08 -8.13 -2.20
N LEU A 276 -9.09 -7.16 -3.09
CA LEU A 276 -8.69 -5.79 -2.84
C LEU A 276 -9.74 -4.87 -3.46
N ASP A 277 -10.45 -4.14 -2.61
CA ASP A 277 -11.48 -3.18 -2.97
C ASP A 277 -10.97 -1.75 -2.74
N TYR A 278 -11.13 -0.91 -3.75
CA TYR A 278 -10.92 0.53 -3.67
C TYR A 278 -12.23 1.24 -3.98
N SER A 279 -12.53 2.30 -3.25
CA SER A 279 -13.61 3.23 -3.60
C SER A 279 -13.24 4.67 -3.33
N LEU A 280 -13.80 5.56 -4.13
CA LEU A 280 -13.72 7.01 -4.00
C LEU A 280 -15.12 7.59 -4.23
N ASN A 281 -15.67 8.28 -3.25
CA ASN A 281 -17.04 8.80 -3.32
C ASN A 281 -17.15 10.08 -4.16
N SER A 282 -16.13 10.93 -4.18
CA SER A 282 -16.09 12.10 -5.05
C SER A 282 -14.65 12.53 -5.35
N LEU A 283 -14.39 12.86 -6.61
CA LEU A 283 -13.21 13.58 -7.06
C LEU A 283 -13.64 14.91 -7.66
N LYS A 284 -13.16 16.01 -7.08
CA LYS A 284 -13.28 17.34 -7.67
C LYS A 284 -11.90 17.87 -8.04
N VAL A 285 -11.79 18.49 -9.20
CA VAL A 285 -10.59 19.19 -9.65
C VAL A 285 -10.98 20.60 -10.03
N GLN A 286 -10.33 21.62 -9.47
CA GLN A 286 -10.69 23.04 -9.65
C GLN A 286 -12.21 23.30 -9.58
N ASN A 287 -12.88 22.75 -8.57
CA ASN A 287 -14.34 22.76 -8.37
C ASN A 287 -15.20 22.04 -9.41
N GLN A 288 -14.63 21.38 -10.42
CA GLN A 288 -15.36 20.51 -11.33
C GLN A 288 -15.46 19.11 -10.74
N ASP A 289 -16.69 18.59 -10.62
CA ASP A 289 -16.94 17.23 -10.16
C ASP A 289 -16.66 16.24 -11.30
N LEU A 290 -15.61 15.44 -11.13
CA LEU A 290 -15.22 14.41 -12.07
C LEU A 290 -15.92 13.07 -11.79
N GLY A 291 -16.62 12.95 -10.67
CA GLY A 291 -17.38 11.76 -10.30
C GLY A 291 -16.73 10.91 -9.21
N SER A 292 -17.01 9.62 -9.27
CA SER A 292 -16.68 8.61 -8.24
C SER A 292 -16.15 7.35 -8.90
N GLY A 293 -15.38 6.54 -8.18
CA GLY A 293 -14.74 5.34 -8.72
C GLY A 293 -14.77 4.16 -7.77
N LYS A 294 -14.80 2.95 -8.33
CA LYS A 294 -14.62 1.70 -7.58
C LYS A 294 -13.76 0.72 -8.36
N LEU A 295 -12.91 -0.02 -7.66
CA LEU A 295 -12.11 -1.12 -8.22
C LEU A 295 -12.17 -2.30 -7.26
N THR A 296 -12.65 -3.45 -7.73
CA THR A 296 -12.51 -4.73 -7.02
C THR A 296 -11.58 -5.63 -7.82
N LEU A 297 -10.42 -5.95 -7.25
CA LEU A 297 -9.47 -6.95 -7.74
C LEU A 297 -9.55 -8.21 -6.88
N LYS A 298 -9.70 -9.37 -7.50
CA LYS A 298 -9.62 -10.67 -6.83
C LYS A 298 -8.54 -11.52 -7.48
N VAL A 299 -7.78 -12.21 -6.65
CA VAL A 299 -6.79 -13.19 -7.07
C VAL A 299 -7.07 -14.46 -6.26
N GLY A 300 -7.61 -15.47 -6.93
CA GLY A 300 -7.98 -16.75 -6.32
C GLY A 300 -7.06 -17.88 -6.75
N GLN A 301 -7.14 -18.99 -6.00
CA GLN A 301 -6.39 -20.22 -6.27
C GLN A 301 -4.86 -20.04 -6.23
N ILE A 302 -4.36 -19.16 -5.36
CA ILE A 302 -2.91 -19.07 -5.13
C ILE A 302 -2.47 -20.23 -4.25
N ASP A 303 -1.53 -21.03 -4.71
CA ASP A 303 -0.89 -22.06 -3.89
C ASP A 303 0.03 -21.41 -2.83
N GLY A 304 -0.17 -21.76 -1.56
CA GLY A 304 0.52 -21.12 -0.44
C GLY A 304 2.02 -21.42 -0.38
N GLU A 305 2.44 -22.64 -0.71
CA GLU A 305 3.86 -23.00 -0.78
C GLU A 305 4.55 -22.29 -1.95
N ALA A 306 3.87 -22.20 -3.09
CA ALA A 306 4.35 -21.46 -4.25
C ALA A 306 4.46 -19.97 -3.97
N TRP A 307 3.48 -19.37 -3.26
CA TRP A 307 3.55 -17.98 -2.83
C TRP A 307 4.75 -17.73 -1.91
N HIS A 308 4.99 -18.63 -0.95
CA HIS A 308 6.15 -18.51 -0.07
C HIS A 308 7.48 -18.60 -0.83
N GLN A 309 7.60 -19.55 -1.77
CA GLN A 309 8.77 -19.68 -2.64
C GLN A 309 8.98 -18.44 -3.52
N PHE A 310 7.90 -17.91 -4.09
CA PHE A 310 7.93 -16.69 -4.88
C PHE A 310 8.44 -15.50 -4.05
N SER A 311 7.87 -15.30 -2.86
CA SER A 311 8.26 -14.23 -1.93
C SER A 311 9.74 -14.31 -1.58
N GLN A 312 10.24 -15.50 -1.21
CA GLN A 312 11.66 -15.70 -0.91
C GLN A 312 12.57 -15.40 -2.12
N GLN A 313 12.24 -15.91 -3.30
CA GLN A 313 13.04 -15.71 -4.51
C GLN A 313 13.07 -14.24 -4.93
N TYR A 314 11.90 -13.58 -4.96
CA TYR A 314 11.78 -12.17 -5.33
C TYR A 314 12.54 -11.28 -4.35
N ASN A 315 12.39 -11.50 -3.04
CA ASN A 315 13.09 -10.72 -2.02
C ASN A 315 14.61 -10.92 -2.10
N ALA A 316 15.09 -12.16 -2.29
CA ALA A 316 16.51 -12.43 -2.44
C ALA A 316 17.12 -11.74 -3.67
N GLN A 317 16.42 -11.77 -4.82
CA GLN A 317 16.87 -11.12 -6.05
C GLN A 317 16.88 -9.60 -5.90
N THR A 318 15.80 -9.00 -5.39
CA THR A 318 15.71 -7.54 -5.21
C THR A 318 16.72 -7.01 -4.20
N GLN A 319 17.02 -7.77 -3.13
CA GLN A 319 18.11 -7.44 -2.20
C GLN A 319 19.48 -7.48 -2.86
N ALA A 320 19.74 -8.47 -3.73
CA ALA A 320 20.99 -8.56 -4.47
C ALA A 320 21.18 -7.37 -5.45
N LEU A 321 20.09 -6.83 -5.99
CA LEU A 321 20.12 -5.61 -6.82
C LEU A 321 20.47 -4.37 -6.00
N LEU A 322 19.91 -4.22 -4.80
CA LEU A 322 20.23 -3.11 -3.91
C LEU A 322 21.68 -3.13 -3.40
N ALA A 323 22.28 -4.32 -3.32
CA ALA A 323 23.69 -4.49 -2.94
C ALA A 323 24.68 -4.06 -4.03
N GLN A 324 24.21 -3.78 -5.25
CA GLN A 324 25.01 -3.34 -6.39
C GLN A 324 24.85 -1.82 -6.57
N PRO A 325 25.85 -1.00 -6.18
CA PRO A 325 25.73 0.47 -6.23
C PRO A 325 25.41 1.02 -7.62
N GLU A 326 25.90 0.37 -8.68
CA GLU A 326 25.63 0.72 -10.07
C GLU A 326 24.16 0.55 -10.47
N ILE A 327 23.44 -0.39 -9.84
CA ILE A 327 22.01 -0.60 -10.04
C ILE A 327 21.22 0.27 -9.07
N ALA A 328 21.53 0.22 -7.78
CA ALA A 328 20.77 0.90 -6.72
C ALA A 328 20.72 2.43 -6.90
N ASN A 329 21.78 3.04 -7.46
CA ASN A 329 21.83 4.48 -7.72
C ASN A 329 21.27 4.88 -9.09
N ASN A 330 20.83 3.93 -9.91
CA ASN A 330 20.20 4.18 -11.20
C ASN A 330 18.74 3.70 -11.17
N PRO A 331 17.77 4.60 -10.93
CA PRO A 331 16.36 4.24 -10.79
C PRO A 331 15.78 3.46 -11.98
N GLU A 332 16.16 3.82 -13.21
CA GLU A 332 15.67 3.16 -14.43
C GLU A 332 16.21 1.73 -14.53
N LEU A 333 17.52 1.55 -14.33
CA LEU A 333 18.14 0.23 -14.35
C LEU A 333 17.67 -0.64 -13.19
N TYR A 334 17.47 -0.06 -12.00
CA TYR A 334 16.89 -0.76 -10.86
C TYR A 334 15.49 -1.25 -11.19
N GLN A 335 14.64 -0.40 -11.77
CA GLN A 335 13.28 -0.77 -12.15
C GLN A 335 13.25 -1.88 -13.21
N GLU A 336 14.12 -1.81 -14.22
CA GLU A 336 14.30 -2.86 -15.23
C GLU A 336 14.65 -4.20 -14.54
N LYS A 337 15.67 -4.20 -13.69
CA LYS A 337 16.15 -5.44 -13.04
C LYS A 337 15.18 -6.01 -12.01
N VAL A 338 14.44 -5.17 -11.29
CA VAL A 338 13.35 -5.60 -10.40
C VAL A 338 12.22 -6.24 -11.20
N THR A 339 11.93 -5.69 -12.38
CA THR A 339 10.92 -6.24 -13.29
C THR A 339 11.37 -7.61 -13.83
N GLU A 340 12.63 -7.76 -14.24
CA GLU A 340 13.21 -9.06 -14.61
C GLU A 340 13.12 -10.08 -13.46
N ALA A 341 13.45 -9.67 -12.23
CA ALA A 341 13.35 -10.50 -11.03
C ALA A 341 11.91 -11.02 -10.84
N PHE A 342 10.93 -10.12 -10.92
CA PHE A 342 9.51 -10.48 -10.85
C PHE A 342 9.12 -11.52 -11.92
N PHE A 343 9.43 -11.27 -13.19
CA PHE A 343 9.08 -12.19 -14.28
C PHE A 343 9.82 -13.53 -14.18
N SER A 344 11.02 -13.56 -13.60
CA SER A 344 11.75 -14.81 -13.36
C SER A 344 11.08 -15.69 -12.30
N ALA A 345 10.42 -15.09 -11.30
CA ALA A 345 9.73 -15.79 -10.23
C ALA A 345 8.25 -16.06 -10.57
N LEU A 346 7.65 -15.29 -11.47
CA LEU A 346 6.23 -15.37 -11.85
C LEU A 346 5.72 -16.79 -12.17
N PRO A 347 6.48 -17.68 -12.86
CA PRO A 347 6.02 -19.04 -13.11
C PRO A 347 5.66 -19.83 -11.84
N LEU A 348 6.27 -19.53 -10.69
CA LEU A 348 5.92 -20.16 -9.41
C LEU A 348 4.46 -19.86 -9.03
N MET A 349 4.00 -18.64 -9.26
CA MET A 349 2.63 -18.22 -8.92
C MET A 349 1.56 -18.93 -9.76
N LEU A 350 1.94 -19.53 -10.89
CA LEU A 350 1.01 -20.20 -11.79
C LEU A 350 0.70 -21.65 -11.38
N LYS A 351 1.44 -22.23 -10.43
CA LYS A 351 1.27 -23.63 -9.97
C LYS A 351 -0.15 -23.97 -9.49
N GLY A 352 -0.89 -22.99 -8.98
CA GLY A 352 -2.25 -23.17 -8.46
C GLY A 352 -3.36 -22.94 -9.48
N ASP A 353 -3.05 -22.76 -10.76
CA ASP A 353 -4.00 -22.32 -11.80
C ASP A 353 -4.78 -21.07 -11.37
N PRO A 354 -4.07 -19.95 -11.08
CA PRO A 354 -4.67 -18.80 -10.43
C PRO A 354 -5.70 -18.12 -11.32
N VAL A 355 -6.68 -17.48 -10.67
CA VAL A 355 -7.74 -16.73 -11.35
C VAL A 355 -7.69 -15.28 -10.90
N ILE A 356 -7.51 -14.38 -11.87
CA ILE A 356 -7.48 -12.94 -11.65
C ILE A 356 -8.81 -12.37 -12.14
N THR A 357 -9.50 -11.62 -11.29
CA THR A 357 -10.76 -10.98 -11.63
C THR A 357 -10.72 -9.50 -11.28
N VAL A 358 -11.06 -8.63 -12.21
CA VAL A 358 -11.33 -7.22 -11.98
C VAL A 358 -12.81 -7.01 -12.23
N ALA A 359 -13.62 -6.82 -11.18
CA ALA A 359 -15.08 -6.73 -11.34
C ALA A 359 -15.76 -6.04 -10.14
N PRO A 360 -16.17 -4.76 -10.26
CA PRO A 360 -15.92 -3.85 -11.38
C PRO A 360 -14.63 -3.02 -11.19
N LEU A 361 -13.99 -2.61 -12.28
CA LEU A 361 -13.31 -1.31 -12.35
C LEU A 361 -14.33 -0.33 -12.95
N SER A 362 -14.77 0.67 -12.20
CA SER A 362 -15.87 1.55 -12.58
C SER A 362 -15.60 3.01 -12.29
N TRP A 363 -16.19 3.87 -13.11
CA TRP A 363 -16.20 5.31 -12.92
C TRP A 363 -17.59 5.85 -13.21
N LYS A 364 -18.13 6.65 -12.28
CA LYS A 364 -19.51 7.12 -12.29
C LYS A 364 -19.58 8.64 -12.11
N ASN A 365 -20.39 9.29 -12.94
CA ASN A 365 -20.78 10.69 -12.78
C ASN A 365 -22.31 10.82 -12.76
N SER A 366 -22.83 12.04 -12.91
CA SER A 366 -24.27 12.32 -12.89
C SER A 366 -25.05 11.71 -14.07
N GLN A 367 -24.36 11.34 -15.17
CA GLN A 367 -24.97 10.84 -16.40
C GLN A 367 -24.80 9.32 -16.62
N GLY A 368 -24.13 8.61 -15.72
CA GLY A 368 -24.03 7.15 -15.80
C GLY A 368 -22.76 6.59 -15.17
N GLU A 369 -22.50 5.30 -15.43
CA GLU A 369 -21.36 4.56 -14.90
C GLU A 369 -20.72 3.73 -16.02
N SER A 370 -19.43 3.96 -16.26
CA SER A 370 -18.61 3.04 -17.06
C SER A 370 -18.08 1.93 -16.18
N ALA A 371 -17.97 0.73 -16.74
CA ALA A 371 -17.39 -0.41 -16.05
C ALA A 371 -16.57 -1.29 -16.98
N LEU A 372 -15.41 -1.72 -16.50
CA LEU A 372 -14.63 -2.85 -17.00
C LEU A 372 -14.79 -4.02 -16.04
N ASN A 373 -15.19 -5.16 -16.60
CA ASN A 373 -15.12 -6.46 -15.93
C ASN A 373 -14.12 -7.34 -16.69
N LEU A 374 -13.25 -8.03 -15.98
CA LEU A 374 -12.23 -8.91 -16.55
C LEU A 374 -12.09 -10.15 -15.66
N SER A 375 -12.02 -11.32 -16.27
CA SER A 375 -11.67 -12.59 -15.65
C SER A 375 -10.60 -13.29 -16.49
N LEU A 376 -9.44 -13.52 -15.89
CA LEU A 376 -8.31 -14.22 -16.50
C LEU A 376 -8.05 -15.50 -15.71
N PHE A 377 -8.23 -16.63 -16.38
CA PHE A 377 -7.93 -17.95 -15.85
C PHE A 377 -6.56 -18.36 -16.38
N LEU A 378 -5.63 -18.59 -15.47
CA LEU A 378 -4.27 -19.01 -15.80
C LEU A 378 -4.08 -20.50 -15.53
N LYS A 379 -2.96 -21.03 -15.99
CA LYS A 379 -2.55 -22.41 -15.74
C LYS A 379 -1.04 -22.52 -15.59
N ASP A 380 -0.59 -23.57 -14.91
CA ASP A 380 0.83 -23.86 -14.74
C ASP A 380 1.51 -24.23 -16.08
N PRO A 381 2.44 -23.39 -16.60
CA PRO A 381 3.15 -23.66 -17.86
C PRO A 381 4.09 -24.85 -17.79
N ALA A 382 4.44 -25.36 -16.60
CA ALA A 382 5.27 -26.55 -16.41
C ALA A 382 4.52 -27.85 -16.75
N THR A 383 3.19 -27.81 -16.83
CA THR A 383 2.37 -28.97 -17.23
C THR A 383 2.50 -29.29 -18.71
N THR A 384 2.92 -28.33 -19.54
CA THR A 384 3.19 -28.51 -20.97
C THR A 384 4.70 -28.53 -21.23
N LYS A 385 5.24 -29.67 -21.68
CA LYS A 385 6.68 -29.87 -21.95
C LYS A 385 7.07 -29.60 -23.40
N GLU A 386 6.11 -29.59 -24.31
CA GLU A 386 6.36 -29.35 -25.73
C GLU A 386 6.69 -27.87 -25.96
N ALA A 387 7.67 -27.61 -26.83
CA ALA A 387 7.97 -26.25 -27.24
C ALA A 387 6.83 -25.73 -28.15
N PRO A 388 6.29 -24.53 -27.88
CA PRO A 388 5.23 -23.97 -28.71
C PRO A 388 5.77 -23.66 -30.11
N GLN A 389 4.97 -23.98 -31.11
CA GLN A 389 5.24 -23.76 -32.53
C GLN A 389 4.46 -22.57 -33.10
N THR A 390 3.39 -22.14 -32.41
CA THR A 390 2.55 -21.01 -32.81
C THR A 390 2.37 -20.02 -31.66
N LEU A 391 1.95 -18.80 -31.99
CA LEU A 391 1.62 -17.79 -30.98
C LEU A 391 0.47 -18.26 -30.09
N ALA A 392 -0.55 -18.88 -30.69
CA ALA A 392 -1.64 -19.49 -29.94
C ALA A 392 -1.15 -20.51 -28.90
N GLN A 393 -0.20 -21.38 -29.26
CA GLN A 393 0.36 -22.38 -28.35
C GLN A 393 1.18 -21.75 -27.21
N GLU A 394 1.91 -20.66 -27.46
CA GLU A 394 2.64 -19.94 -26.42
C GLU A 394 1.66 -19.33 -25.39
N VAL A 395 0.60 -18.66 -25.85
CA VAL A 395 -0.40 -18.07 -24.95
C VAL A 395 -1.22 -19.16 -24.24
N ASP A 396 -1.61 -20.22 -24.96
CA ASP A 396 -2.22 -21.43 -24.43
C ASP A 396 -1.27 -22.23 -23.53
N ARG A 397 -0.05 -21.76 -23.22
CA ARG A 397 0.77 -22.41 -22.20
C ARG A 397 0.44 -21.92 -20.80
N SER A 398 0.09 -20.64 -20.67
CA SER A 398 -0.14 -19.99 -19.36
C SER A 398 -1.56 -19.44 -19.21
N VAL A 399 -2.29 -19.24 -20.30
CA VAL A 399 -3.67 -18.75 -20.29
C VAL A 399 -4.62 -19.91 -20.60
N LYS A 400 -5.60 -20.11 -19.73
CA LYS A 400 -6.71 -21.04 -19.94
C LYS A 400 -7.86 -20.35 -20.64
N SER A 401 -8.24 -19.17 -20.14
CA SER A 401 -9.24 -18.32 -20.78
C SER A 401 -9.16 -16.88 -20.29
N LEU A 402 -9.67 -15.97 -21.10
CA LEU A 402 -9.91 -14.57 -20.75
C LEU A 402 -11.36 -14.25 -21.10
N ASP A 403 -12.06 -13.54 -20.22
CA ASP A 403 -13.31 -12.85 -20.52
C ASP A 403 -13.18 -11.41 -20.04
N ALA A 404 -13.38 -10.45 -20.94
CA ALA A 404 -13.35 -9.03 -20.61
C ALA A 404 -14.53 -8.33 -21.26
N LYS A 405 -15.18 -7.44 -20.51
CA LYS A 405 -16.27 -6.60 -20.99
C LYS A 405 -16.10 -5.18 -20.47
N LEU A 406 -15.98 -4.24 -21.40
CA LEU A 406 -16.00 -2.80 -21.17
C LEU A 406 -17.35 -2.24 -21.61
N THR A 407 -17.93 -1.38 -20.80
CA THR A 407 -19.20 -0.69 -21.08
C THR A 407 -19.04 0.77 -20.72
N ILE A 408 -19.34 1.67 -21.67
CA ILE A 408 -19.20 3.12 -21.54
C ILE A 408 -20.46 3.78 -22.08
N PRO A 409 -21.38 4.26 -21.22
CA PRO A 409 -22.50 5.09 -21.66
C PRO A 409 -21.96 6.37 -22.31
N VAL A 410 -22.47 6.72 -23.49
CA VAL A 410 -22.03 7.91 -24.25
C VAL A 410 -22.28 9.19 -23.46
N ASP A 411 -23.41 9.28 -22.76
CA ASP A 411 -23.75 10.45 -21.95
C ASP A 411 -22.79 10.61 -20.76
N MET A 412 -22.41 9.50 -20.12
CA MET A 412 -21.40 9.49 -19.05
C MET A 412 -20.05 10.00 -19.57
N ALA A 413 -19.55 9.44 -20.68
CA ALA A 413 -18.28 9.85 -21.28
C ALA A 413 -18.30 11.33 -21.73
N THR A 414 -19.42 11.78 -22.29
CA THR A 414 -19.62 13.16 -22.73
C THR A 414 -19.59 14.12 -21.55
N GLU A 415 -20.25 13.79 -20.45
CA GLU A 415 -20.20 14.60 -19.22
C GLU A 415 -18.78 14.66 -18.66
N PHE A 416 -18.08 13.52 -18.58
CA PHE A 416 -16.70 13.49 -18.12
C PHE A 416 -15.79 14.40 -18.96
N MET A 417 -15.85 14.26 -20.29
CA MET A 417 -15.07 15.09 -21.21
C MET A 417 -15.50 16.57 -21.19
N THR A 418 -16.76 16.87 -20.86
CA THR A 418 -17.22 18.25 -20.66
C THR A 418 -16.52 18.87 -19.45
N GLN A 419 -16.40 18.13 -18.34
CA GLN A 419 -15.68 18.63 -17.17
C GLN A 419 -14.18 18.81 -17.47
N VAL A 420 -13.56 17.88 -18.21
CA VAL A 420 -12.17 18.03 -18.67
C VAL A 420 -11.99 19.28 -19.53
N ALA A 421 -12.85 19.51 -20.53
CA ALA A 421 -12.79 20.71 -21.35
C ALA A 421 -12.99 22.01 -20.53
N LYS A 422 -13.85 21.99 -19.51
CA LYS A 422 -13.97 23.13 -18.58
C LYS A 422 -12.68 23.39 -17.80
N LEU A 423 -11.94 22.35 -17.43
CA LEU A 423 -10.62 22.48 -16.80
C LEU A 423 -9.57 23.06 -17.75
N GLU A 424 -9.70 22.83 -19.05
CA GLU A 424 -8.89 23.46 -20.10
C GLU A 424 -9.28 24.92 -20.38
N GLY A 425 -10.35 25.43 -19.75
CA GLY A 425 -10.80 26.83 -19.85
C GLY A 425 -11.95 27.07 -20.84
N TYR A 426 -12.53 26.03 -21.44
CA TYR A 426 -13.69 26.19 -22.32
C TYR A 426 -14.95 26.57 -21.51
N GLN A 427 -15.76 27.45 -22.09
CA GLN A 427 -17.08 27.78 -21.54
C GLN A 427 -18.06 26.60 -21.70
N GLU A 428 -19.08 26.52 -20.85
CA GLU A 428 -19.96 25.34 -20.72
C GLU A 428 -20.52 24.84 -22.06
N ASP A 429 -21.11 25.72 -22.88
CA ASP A 429 -21.70 25.33 -24.16
C ASP A 429 -20.66 24.83 -25.17
N GLN A 430 -19.47 25.44 -25.18
CA GLN A 430 -18.36 25.03 -26.03
C GLN A 430 -17.77 23.70 -25.56
N ALA A 431 -17.58 23.53 -24.25
CA ALA A 431 -17.10 22.31 -23.62
C ALA A 431 -18.01 21.12 -23.95
N LYS A 432 -19.33 21.27 -23.78
CA LYS A 432 -20.32 20.24 -24.12
C LYS A 432 -20.26 19.84 -25.59
N LYS A 433 -20.17 20.83 -26.49
CA LYS A 433 -20.11 20.57 -27.93
C LYS A 433 -18.80 19.84 -28.30
N LEU A 434 -17.67 20.27 -27.75
CA LEU A 434 -16.36 19.66 -27.98
C LEU A 434 -16.34 18.22 -27.46
N ALA A 435 -16.78 18.01 -26.22
CA ALA A 435 -16.87 16.70 -25.58
C ALA A 435 -17.72 15.72 -26.39
N LYS A 436 -18.91 16.17 -26.83
CA LYS A 436 -19.81 15.37 -27.67
C LYS A 436 -19.12 14.94 -28.96
N GLN A 437 -18.49 15.88 -29.67
CA GLN A 437 -17.77 15.57 -30.92
C GLN A 437 -16.61 14.59 -30.70
N GLN A 438 -15.86 14.74 -29.61
CA GLN A 438 -14.76 13.83 -29.28
C GLN A 438 -15.25 12.42 -28.96
N VAL A 439 -16.30 12.28 -28.16
CA VAL A 439 -16.86 10.97 -27.78
C VAL A 439 -17.51 10.29 -28.98
N GLU A 440 -18.30 11.01 -29.78
CA GLU A 440 -18.89 10.48 -31.02
C GLU A 440 -17.81 10.07 -32.02
N GLY A 441 -16.75 10.88 -32.17
CA GLY A 441 -15.61 10.58 -33.04
C GLY A 441 -14.85 9.32 -32.59
N ALA A 442 -14.55 9.20 -31.29
CA ALA A 442 -13.91 8.02 -30.73
C ALA A 442 -14.78 6.76 -30.87
N SER A 443 -16.10 6.88 -30.63
CA SER A 443 -17.05 5.80 -30.84
C SER A 443 -17.09 5.34 -32.30
N ALA A 444 -17.19 6.28 -33.25
CA ALA A 444 -17.20 5.97 -34.67
C ALA A 444 -15.88 5.31 -35.13
N MET A 445 -14.74 5.78 -34.62
CA MET A 445 -13.44 5.17 -34.90
C MET A 445 -13.34 3.75 -34.34
N GLY A 446 -13.80 3.53 -33.10
CA GLY A 446 -13.86 2.19 -32.50
C GLY A 446 -14.74 1.23 -33.29
N GLN A 447 -15.88 1.69 -33.82
CA GLN A 447 -16.73 0.91 -34.72
C GLN A 447 -16.05 0.63 -36.07
N MET A 448 -15.39 1.63 -36.66
CA MET A 448 -14.68 1.50 -37.93
C MET A 448 -13.59 0.42 -37.86
N PHE A 449 -12.83 0.37 -36.77
CA PHE A 449 -11.83 -0.66 -36.51
C PHE A 449 -12.40 -1.95 -35.90
N ARG A 450 -13.73 -2.04 -35.74
CA ARG A 450 -14.47 -3.19 -35.16
C ARG A 450 -14.05 -3.52 -33.71
N LEU A 451 -13.46 -2.56 -33.01
CA LEU A 451 -13.02 -2.70 -31.61
C LEU A 451 -14.17 -2.52 -30.63
N THR A 452 -15.16 -1.71 -31.00
CA THR A 452 -16.33 -1.41 -30.16
C THR A 452 -17.63 -1.58 -30.94
N THR A 453 -18.71 -1.89 -30.23
CA THR A 453 -20.08 -1.75 -30.72
C THR A 453 -20.74 -0.55 -30.04
N LEU A 454 -21.78 0.02 -30.69
CA LEU A 454 -22.63 1.04 -30.08
C LEU A 454 -24.06 0.48 -30.09
N GLN A 455 -24.61 0.24 -28.90
CA GLN A 455 -25.96 -0.24 -28.72
C GLN A 455 -26.59 0.52 -27.56
N ASP A 456 -27.83 0.99 -27.72
CA ASP A 456 -28.58 1.68 -26.66
C ASP A 456 -27.77 2.83 -26.02
N ASN A 457 -27.19 3.71 -26.86
CA ASN A 457 -26.32 4.83 -26.46
C ASN A 457 -25.11 4.43 -25.59
N THR A 458 -24.64 3.19 -25.73
CA THR A 458 -23.57 2.61 -24.93
C THR A 458 -22.51 1.99 -25.80
N ILE A 459 -21.27 2.47 -25.65
CA ILE A 459 -20.09 1.90 -26.31
C ILE A 459 -19.70 0.65 -25.53
N THR A 460 -19.63 -0.49 -26.21
CA THR A 460 -19.30 -1.78 -25.58
C THR A 460 -18.16 -2.44 -26.32
N THR A 461 -17.26 -3.07 -25.57
CA THR A 461 -16.29 -4.04 -26.10
C THR A 461 -16.37 -5.31 -25.27
N SER A 462 -16.50 -6.46 -25.93
CA SER A 462 -16.36 -7.77 -25.29
C SER A 462 -15.21 -8.54 -25.95
N LEU A 463 -14.27 -9.04 -25.16
CA LEU A 463 -13.15 -9.84 -25.62
C LEU A 463 -13.14 -11.15 -24.85
N GLN A 464 -13.17 -12.26 -25.57
CA GLN A 464 -12.98 -13.60 -25.00
C GLN A 464 -11.82 -14.30 -25.68
N TYR A 465 -11.04 -15.04 -24.91
CA TYR A 465 -10.00 -15.94 -25.40
C TYR A 465 -10.19 -17.32 -24.80
N THR A 466 -10.09 -18.38 -25.61
CA THR A 466 -10.01 -19.76 -25.15
C THR A 466 -9.40 -20.62 -26.25
N ASN A 467 -8.37 -21.41 -25.93
CA ASN A 467 -7.75 -22.40 -26.83
C ASN A 467 -7.37 -21.80 -28.20
N GLY A 468 -6.59 -20.73 -28.20
CA GLY A 468 -6.14 -20.06 -29.43
C GLY A 468 -7.20 -19.29 -30.22
N GLN A 469 -8.47 -19.32 -29.80
CA GLN A 469 -9.57 -18.60 -30.44
C GLN A 469 -9.93 -17.34 -29.66
N ILE A 470 -10.05 -16.23 -30.39
CA ILE A 470 -10.55 -14.95 -29.89
C ILE A 470 -12.00 -14.78 -30.33
N THR A 471 -12.86 -14.26 -29.44
CA THR A 471 -14.17 -13.71 -29.78
C THR A 471 -14.20 -12.23 -29.40
N LEU A 472 -14.11 -11.34 -30.38
CA LEU A 472 -14.20 -9.88 -30.20
C LEU A 472 -15.58 -9.41 -30.66
N ASN A 473 -16.36 -8.84 -29.75
CA ASN A 473 -17.71 -8.31 -30.05
C ASN A 473 -18.63 -9.33 -30.74
N GLY A 474 -18.52 -10.61 -30.37
CA GLY A 474 -19.26 -11.73 -30.97
C GLY A 474 -18.65 -12.30 -32.26
N GLN A 475 -17.60 -11.69 -32.82
CA GLN A 475 -16.88 -12.18 -34.00
C GLN A 475 -15.71 -13.07 -33.60
N LYS A 476 -15.70 -14.30 -34.09
CA LYS A 476 -14.63 -15.27 -33.85
C LYS A 476 -13.47 -15.10 -34.83
N MET A 477 -12.25 -15.18 -34.34
CA MET A 477 -11.01 -15.16 -35.13
C MET A 477 -9.88 -15.92 -34.44
N SER A 478 -8.81 -16.23 -35.16
CA SER A 478 -7.59 -16.78 -34.55
C SER A 478 -6.87 -15.71 -33.73
N LEU A 479 -6.01 -16.12 -32.79
CA LEU A 479 -5.15 -15.18 -32.06
C LEU A 479 -4.22 -14.42 -33.01
N GLU A 480 -3.70 -15.09 -34.03
CA GLU A 480 -2.81 -14.51 -35.04
C GLU A 480 -3.53 -13.43 -35.87
N ASP A 481 -4.78 -13.67 -36.29
CA ASP A 481 -5.59 -12.67 -36.99
C ASP A 481 -5.86 -11.46 -36.10
N PHE A 482 -6.20 -11.70 -34.82
CA PHE A 482 -6.44 -10.64 -33.85
C PHE A 482 -5.21 -9.76 -33.64
N VAL A 483 -4.03 -10.35 -33.43
CA VAL A 483 -2.76 -9.61 -33.33
C VAL A 483 -2.44 -8.89 -34.64
N GLY A 484 -2.73 -9.53 -35.78
CA GLY A 484 -2.60 -8.94 -37.12
C GLY A 484 -3.42 -7.66 -37.31
N MET A 485 -4.55 -7.49 -36.62
CA MET A 485 -5.33 -6.24 -36.66
C MET A 485 -4.56 -5.03 -36.12
N PHE A 486 -3.60 -5.24 -35.22
CA PHE A 486 -2.81 -4.19 -34.57
C PHE A 486 -1.38 -4.08 -35.11
N ALA A 487 -0.88 -5.10 -35.79
CA ALA A 487 0.48 -5.16 -36.35
C ALA A 487 0.69 -4.32 -37.63
N MET A 488 -0.10 -3.26 -37.84
CA MET A 488 0.14 -2.29 -38.92
C MET A 488 1.46 -1.53 -38.67
N PRO A 489 2.31 -1.31 -39.69
CA PRO A 489 3.49 -0.47 -39.55
C PRO A 489 3.06 0.96 -39.22
N ALA A 490 3.57 1.50 -38.12
CA ALA A 490 3.47 2.89 -37.66
C ALA A 490 2.40 3.73 -38.36
N LEU A 491 1.18 3.74 -37.82
CA LEU A 491 0.24 4.83 -38.08
C LEU A 491 0.95 6.12 -37.65
N ASN A 492 1.27 6.99 -38.60
CA ASN A 492 1.65 8.37 -38.34
C ASN A 492 0.51 8.98 -37.51
N VAL A 493 0.71 9.03 -36.19
CA VAL A 493 -0.14 9.78 -35.28
C VAL A 493 -0.10 11.23 -35.77
N PRO A 494 -1.24 11.84 -36.15
CA PRO A 494 -1.27 13.27 -36.40
C PRO A 494 -0.75 13.96 -35.14
N ALA A 495 0.25 14.84 -35.28
CA ALA A 495 0.81 15.57 -34.16
C ALA A 495 -0.31 16.18 -33.31
N VAL A 496 -0.32 15.86 -32.02
CA VAL A 496 -1.12 16.59 -31.03
C VAL A 496 -0.79 18.07 -31.22
N PRO A 497 -1.76 18.96 -31.47
CA PRO A 497 -1.50 20.39 -31.57
C PRO A 497 -0.77 20.82 -30.30
N ALA A 498 0.42 21.41 -30.46
CA ALA A 498 1.17 21.94 -29.34
C ALA A 498 0.27 22.91 -28.56
N ILE A 499 0.14 22.66 -27.26
CA ILE A 499 -0.48 23.61 -26.33
C ILE A 499 0.33 24.92 -26.47
N PRO A 500 -0.30 26.05 -26.83
CA PRO A 500 0.40 27.32 -26.89
C PRO A 500 0.97 27.62 -25.50
N GLN A 501 2.30 27.73 -25.40
CA GLN A 501 2.93 28.30 -24.23
C GLN A 501 2.44 29.75 -24.10
N GLN A 502 1.74 30.06 -23.02
CA GLN A 502 1.58 31.43 -22.52
C GLN A 502 2.25 31.55 -21.18
#